data_AF-A0A1J3FWM8-F1
#
_entry.id   AF-A0A1J3FWM8-F1
#
_cell.length_a   1.000
_cell.length_b   1.000
_cell.length_c   1.000
_cell.angle_alpha   90.00
_cell.angle_beta   90.00
_cell.angle_gamma   90.00
#
_symmetry.space_group_name_H-M   'P 1'
#
loop_
_entity.id
_entity.type
_entity.pdbx_description
1 polymer ?
#
loop_
_entity_poly.entity_id
_entity_poly.type
_entity_poly.pdbx_seq_one_letter_code
_entity_poly.pdbx_strand_id
1 'polypeptide(L)'
;QREVVLLLSSQEKLYVLLVGVSTDSQESNLSLLCTHTIDDIQDVSVGLGLQVVRVRFKEDTEYIFITESMEKTTVLLNIIKVLDSQGTESKCSLGSLENVQVELFEKEICSGLKLSIFQYSVLRFKSNTLGEVAWLLRSLFVAGGQLFICNEDFRRLSSLPTDASSAPYFLLHSSCSISDIFEMVTESRGSPCLSLKIKLKNSTYETKRHRTVNSVTWKFKLFSAECVLKFVALVKGLHPDSPEFPLLVRHLGQI
;
A
#
# COMPACT_ATOMS: atom_id res chain seq x y z
N GLN A 1 11.02 -7.79 -1.03
CA GLN A 1 9.77 -8.20 -0.36
C GLN A 1 9.65 -9.71 -0.45
N ARG A 2 9.38 -10.40 0.67
CA ARG A 2 9.20 -11.85 0.72
C ARG A 2 7.91 -12.14 1.47
N GLU A 3 7.20 -13.18 1.05
CA GLU A 3 6.03 -13.67 1.77
C GLU A 3 6.47 -14.45 3.00
N VAL A 4 5.83 -14.20 4.14
CA VAL A 4 6.21 -14.77 5.43
C VAL A 4 5.00 -15.26 6.20
N VAL A 5 5.22 -16.27 7.02
CA VAL A 5 4.28 -16.76 8.02
C VAL A 5 4.88 -16.51 9.40
N LEU A 6 4.03 -16.03 10.31
CA LEU A 6 4.39 -15.78 11.70
C LEU A 6 3.69 -16.81 12.58
N LEU A 7 4.47 -17.49 13.42
CA LEU A 7 3.95 -18.48 14.36
C LEU A 7 4.43 -18.17 15.77
N LEU A 8 3.48 -18.09 16.70
CA LEU A 8 3.78 -18.04 18.12
C LEU A 8 3.70 -19.45 18.71
N SER A 9 4.78 -19.89 19.34
CA SER A 9 4.78 -21.15 20.10
C SER A 9 4.24 -20.97 21.53
N SER A 10 3.89 -22.09 22.17
CA SER A 10 3.51 -22.12 23.60
C SER A 10 4.63 -21.68 24.54
N GLN A 11 5.88 -21.65 24.07
CA GLN A 11 7.06 -21.15 24.80
C GLN A 11 7.31 -19.65 24.56
N GLU A 12 6.33 -18.92 24.02
CA GLU A 12 6.42 -17.48 23.73
C GLU A 12 7.55 -17.09 22.77
N LYS A 13 7.96 -18.03 21.92
CA LYS A 13 8.86 -17.77 20.79
C LYS A 13 8.06 -17.49 19.53
N LEU A 14 8.36 -16.36 18.90
CA LEU A 14 7.88 -15.96 17.60
C LEU A 14 8.83 -16.49 16.52
N TYR A 15 8.30 -17.29 15.60
CA TYR A 15 9.02 -17.80 14.44
C TYR A 15 8.60 -17.02 13.21
N VAL A 16 9.58 -16.52 12.45
CA VAL A 16 9.37 -15.91 11.15
C VAL A 16 9.78 -16.92 10.10
N LEU A 17 8.82 -17.42 9.32
CA LEU A 17 9.05 -18.42 8.29
C LEU A 17 8.93 -17.76 6.91
N LEU A 18 9.91 -17.97 6.03
CA LEU A 18 9.81 -17.60 4.62
C LEU A 18 8.99 -18.64 3.87
N VAL A 19 8.03 -18.17 3.07
CA VAL A 19 7.30 -19.00 2.10
C VAL A 19 8.11 -19.05 0.81
N GLY A 20 8.66 -20.22 0.51
CA GLY A 20 9.36 -20.51 -0.75
C GLY A 20 8.38 -20.86 -1.86
N VAL A 21 8.67 -20.40 -3.07
CA VAL A 21 7.95 -20.83 -4.28
C VAL A 21 8.65 -22.07 -4.83
N SER A 22 8.06 -23.25 -4.67
CA SER A 22 8.54 -24.44 -5.37
C SER A 22 8.05 -24.39 -6.83
N THR A 23 8.95 -24.53 -7.80
CA THR A 23 8.60 -24.58 -9.23
C THR A 23 8.00 -25.92 -9.63
N ASP A 24 8.24 -26.95 -8.82
CA ASP A 24 7.76 -28.32 -9.02
C ASP A 24 7.16 -28.84 -7.70
N SER A 25 5.93 -29.37 -7.77
CA SER A 25 5.10 -29.91 -6.68
C SER A 25 4.26 -28.92 -5.83
N GLN A 26 3.09 -29.41 -5.42
CA GLN A 26 1.99 -28.74 -4.70
C GLN A 26 2.32 -28.29 -3.27
N GLU A 27 3.56 -28.46 -2.80
CA GLU A 27 3.94 -28.10 -1.42
C GLU A 27 4.74 -26.81 -1.37
N SER A 28 4.24 -25.85 -0.58
CA SER A 28 4.95 -24.61 -0.29
C SER A 28 6.06 -24.91 0.73
N ASN A 29 7.32 -24.73 0.33
CA ASN A 29 8.44 -24.94 1.24
C ASN A 29 8.49 -23.80 2.27
N LEU A 30 8.39 -24.13 3.55
CA LEU A 30 8.61 -23.17 4.64
C LEU A 30 10.04 -23.30 5.13
N SER A 31 10.77 -22.19 5.15
CA SER A 31 12.12 -22.14 5.74
C SER A 31 12.15 -21.15 6.89
N LEU A 32 12.82 -21.51 7.98
CA LEU A 32 12.97 -20.63 9.13
C LEU A 32 13.90 -19.47 8.77
N LEU A 33 13.39 -18.24 8.87
CA LEU A 33 14.19 -17.02 8.71
C LEU A 33 14.92 -16.68 10.00
N CYS A 34 14.16 -16.62 11.10
CA CYS A 34 14.65 -16.23 12.42
C CYS A 34 13.62 -16.59 13.51
N THR A 35 14.08 -16.56 14.75
CA THR A 35 13.27 -16.78 15.94
C THR A 35 13.54 -15.67 16.94
N HIS A 36 12.49 -15.12 17.53
CA HIS A 36 12.54 -14.07 18.54
C HIS A 36 11.73 -14.46 19.77
N THR A 37 12.09 -13.94 20.94
CA THR A 37 11.22 -14.00 22.12
C THR A 37 10.24 -12.84 22.09
N ILE A 38 8.98 -13.06 22.46
CA ILE A 38 8.01 -11.96 22.56
C ILE A 38 8.45 -10.89 23.58
N ASP A 39 9.08 -11.30 24.67
CA ASP A 39 9.66 -10.40 25.69
C ASP A 39 10.81 -9.50 25.19
N ASP A 40 11.31 -9.76 23.98
CA ASP A 40 12.32 -8.94 23.34
C ASP A 40 11.73 -7.82 22.48
N ILE A 41 10.40 -7.78 22.30
CA ILE A 41 9.73 -6.68 21.61
C ILE A 41 9.81 -5.42 22.48
N GLN A 42 10.39 -4.37 21.92
CA GLN A 42 10.54 -3.06 22.57
C GLN A 42 9.33 -2.17 22.30
N ASP A 43 8.96 -2.03 21.03
CA ASP A 43 7.71 -1.40 20.66
C ASP A 43 7.24 -1.85 19.29
N VAL A 44 5.97 -1.57 19.07
CA VAL A 44 5.25 -1.86 17.85
C VAL A 44 4.60 -0.58 17.39
N SER A 45 4.69 -0.31 16.09
CA SER A 45 4.06 0.85 15.49
C SER A 45 3.26 0.44 14.27
N VAL A 46 2.10 1.06 14.08
CA VAL A 46 1.23 0.82 12.93
C VAL A 46 1.08 2.07 12.08
N GLY A 47 0.95 1.89 10.77
CA GLY A 47 0.69 2.96 9.82
C GLY A 47 -0.05 2.44 8.58
N LEU A 48 -0.33 3.34 7.62
CA LEU A 48 -1.01 3.05 6.36
C LEU A 48 -2.42 2.49 6.50
N GLY A 49 -3.24 3.09 7.36
CA GLY A 49 -4.55 2.56 7.69
C GLY A 49 -4.45 1.14 8.28
N LEU A 50 -3.48 0.93 9.18
CA LEU A 50 -3.16 -0.37 9.80
C LEU A 50 -2.62 -1.44 8.84
N GLN A 51 -2.17 -1.13 7.63
CA GLN A 51 -1.61 -2.15 6.72
C GLN A 51 -0.13 -2.43 6.96
N VAL A 52 0.58 -1.52 7.62
CA VAL A 52 1.99 -1.70 7.94
C VAL A 52 2.20 -1.75 9.43
N VAL A 53 2.88 -2.80 9.86
CA VAL A 53 3.24 -3.05 11.25
C VAL A 53 4.76 -3.11 11.34
N ARG A 54 5.34 -2.15 12.05
CA ARG A 54 6.73 -2.15 12.42
C ARG A 54 6.88 -2.78 13.80
N VAL A 55 7.74 -3.78 13.92
CA VAL A 55 8.05 -4.45 15.18
C VAL A 55 9.54 -4.33 15.42
N ARG A 56 9.92 -3.71 16.53
CA ARG A 56 11.33 -3.60 16.93
C ARG A 56 11.60 -4.47 18.13
N PHE A 57 12.65 -5.26 18.02
CA PHE A 57 13.19 -6.12 19.05
C PHE A 57 14.40 -5.45 19.71
N LYS A 58 14.87 -6.01 20.83
CA LYS A 58 16.16 -5.66 21.42
C LYS A 58 17.30 -5.85 20.40
N GLU A 59 18.45 -5.22 20.68
CA GLU A 59 19.64 -5.28 19.81
C GLU A 59 19.41 -4.71 18.39
N ASP A 60 18.55 -3.69 18.30
CA ASP A 60 18.24 -2.93 17.07
C ASP A 60 17.72 -3.77 15.89
N THR A 61 17.18 -4.96 16.16
CA THR A 61 16.55 -5.78 15.12
C THR A 61 15.13 -5.27 14.83
N GLU A 62 14.83 -4.99 13.57
CA GLU A 62 13.55 -4.43 13.14
C GLU A 62 12.93 -5.23 11.99
N TYR A 63 11.62 -5.44 12.06
CA TYR A 63 10.82 -5.99 10.96
C TYR A 63 9.68 -5.07 10.59
N ILE A 64 9.41 -5.02 9.29
CA ILE A 64 8.27 -4.31 8.72
C ILE A 64 7.40 -5.34 8.03
N PHE A 65 6.24 -5.59 8.62
CA PHE A 65 5.22 -6.47 8.09
C PHE A 65 4.19 -5.65 7.34
N ILE A 66 3.85 -6.11 6.14
CA ILE A 66 2.83 -5.50 5.30
C ILE A 66 1.74 -6.53 5.17
N THR A 67 0.60 -6.26 5.78
CA THR A 67 -0.53 -7.16 5.80
C THR A 67 -1.47 -6.84 4.65
N GLU A 68 -2.21 -7.87 4.22
CA GLU A 68 -3.18 -7.71 3.14
C GLU A 68 -4.48 -7.07 3.65
N SER A 69 -4.75 -7.12 4.95
CA SER A 69 -5.99 -6.56 5.49
C SER A 69 -5.83 -6.16 6.94
N MET A 70 -6.74 -5.30 7.40
CA MET A 70 -6.81 -4.89 8.79
C MET A 70 -7.02 -6.09 9.71
N GLU A 71 -7.79 -7.10 9.29
CA GLU A 71 -8.00 -8.33 10.05
C GLU A 71 -6.69 -9.10 10.22
N LYS A 72 -5.88 -9.22 9.16
CA LYS A 72 -4.55 -9.83 9.26
C LYS A 72 -3.61 -9.02 10.15
N THR A 73 -3.73 -7.68 10.16
CA THR A 73 -3.00 -6.84 11.12
C THR A 73 -3.44 -7.12 12.54
N THR A 74 -4.74 -7.18 12.82
CA THR A 74 -5.25 -7.48 14.17
C THR A 74 -4.76 -8.86 14.63
N VAL A 75 -4.80 -9.87 13.75
CA VAL A 75 -4.25 -11.19 14.04
C VAL A 75 -2.76 -11.12 14.33
N LEU A 76 -1.98 -10.38 13.54
CA LEU A 76 -0.56 -10.16 13.80
C LEU A 76 -0.34 -9.51 15.17
N LEU A 77 -1.04 -8.42 15.50
CA LEU A 77 -0.93 -7.74 16.79
C LEU A 77 -1.28 -8.65 17.98
N ASN A 78 -2.25 -9.56 17.81
CA ASN A 78 -2.58 -10.59 18.79
C ASN A 78 -1.48 -11.65 18.93
N ILE A 79 -0.90 -12.11 17.80
CA ILE A 79 0.21 -13.08 17.81
C ILE A 79 1.41 -12.54 18.59
N ILE A 80 1.68 -11.23 18.49
CA ILE A 80 2.77 -10.59 19.23
C ILE A 80 2.35 -10.09 20.62
N LYS A 81 1.13 -10.44 21.08
CA LYS A 81 0.58 -10.13 22.41
C LYS A 81 0.55 -8.65 22.79
N VAL A 82 0.50 -7.75 21.81
CA VAL A 82 0.46 -6.30 22.05
C VAL A 82 -0.89 -5.85 22.57
N LEU A 83 -1.98 -6.55 22.20
CA LEU A 83 -3.35 -6.18 22.58
C LEU A 83 -3.79 -6.79 23.93
N ASP A 84 -3.06 -7.76 24.48
CA ASP A 84 -3.42 -8.52 25.69
C ASP A 84 -2.95 -7.86 27.00
N SER A 85 -2.29 -6.69 26.94
CA SER A 85 -1.55 -6.11 28.07
C SER A 85 -2.39 -5.39 29.15
N GLN A 86 -3.67 -5.74 29.32
CA GLN A 86 -4.64 -5.04 30.17
C GLN A 86 -4.43 -5.17 31.70
N GLY A 87 -3.28 -5.67 32.19
CA GLY A 87 -3.17 -6.04 33.61
C GLY A 87 -1.83 -5.82 34.33
N THR A 88 -0.76 -5.45 33.65
CA THR A 88 0.57 -5.22 34.26
C THR A 88 1.35 -4.29 33.35
N GLU A 89 2.23 -3.46 33.91
CA GLU A 89 3.09 -2.52 33.17
C GLU A 89 3.61 -3.14 31.87
N SER A 90 2.99 -2.77 30.74
CA SER A 90 3.30 -3.37 29.45
C SER A 90 4.71 -2.95 29.05
N LYS A 91 5.64 -3.90 28.91
CA LYS A 91 7.00 -3.63 28.42
C LYS A 91 7.02 -3.06 26.99
N CYS A 92 5.97 -3.30 26.20
CA CYS A 92 5.86 -2.92 24.80
C CYS A 92 4.74 -1.90 24.59
N SER A 93 5.04 -0.76 23.95
CA SER A 93 4.05 0.23 23.54
C SER A 93 3.55 0.01 22.12
N LEU A 94 2.26 0.25 21.88
CA LEU A 94 1.68 0.34 20.52
C LEU A 94 1.55 1.82 20.12
N GLY A 95 2.31 2.24 19.11
CA GLY A 95 2.26 3.58 18.53
C GLY A 95 1.51 3.63 17.20
N SER A 96 0.92 4.77 16.88
CA SER A 96 0.39 5.08 15.55
C SER A 96 1.32 6.07 14.83
N LEU A 97 1.67 5.76 13.59
CA LEU A 97 2.51 6.60 12.73
C LEU A 97 1.70 7.31 11.64
N GLU A 98 0.36 7.20 11.67
CA GLU A 98 -0.54 7.81 10.67
C GLU A 98 -0.33 9.33 10.56
N ASN A 99 -0.29 10.04 11.69
CA ASN A 99 -0.11 11.49 11.69
C ASN A 99 1.24 11.90 11.09
N VAL A 100 2.31 11.15 11.41
CA VAL A 100 3.65 11.40 10.87
C VAL A 100 3.65 11.16 9.36
N GLN A 101 2.98 10.10 8.88
CA GLN A 101 2.86 9.81 7.45
C GLN A 101 2.10 10.90 6.70
N VAL A 102 1.00 11.39 7.26
CA VAL A 102 0.22 12.48 6.66
C VAL A 102 1.07 13.75 6.58
N GLU A 103 1.76 14.13 7.66
CA GLU A 103 2.63 15.31 7.67
C GLU A 103 3.76 15.20 6.64
N LEU A 104 4.40 14.04 6.54
CA LEU A 104 5.44 13.80 5.53
C LEU A 104 4.88 13.82 4.11
N PHE A 105 3.69 13.26 3.88
CA PHE A 105 3.04 13.28 2.57
C PHE A 105 2.72 14.71 2.14
N GLU A 106 2.10 15.49 3.03
CA GLU A 106 1.79 16.89 2.77
C GLU A 106 3.06 17.69 2.45
N LYS A 107 4.13 17.49 3.22
CA LYS A 107 5.40 18.19 3.04
C LYS A 107 6.12 17.80 1.74
N GLU A 108 6.29 16.51 1.50
CA GLU A 108 7.17 16.00 0.44
C GLU A 108 6.47 15.88 -0.93
N ILE A 109 5.16 15.58 -0.95
CA ILE A 109 4.39 15.39 -2.18
C ILE A 109 3.54 16.61 -2.50
N CYS A 110 2.83 17.15 -1.51
CA CYS A 110 1.88 18.25 -1.70
C CYS A 110 2.53 19.64 -1.56
N SER A 111 3.86 19.73 -1.44
CA SER A 111 4.59 21.00 -1.24
C SER A 111 4.08 21.82 -0.05
N GLY A 112 3.65 21.14 1.01
CA GLY A 112 3.08 21.73 2.23
C GLY A 112 1.59 22.07 2.16
N LEU A 113 0.91 21.80 1.04
CA LEU A 113 -0.54 21.97 0.94
C LEU A 113 -1.26 20.89 1.75
N LYS A 114 -2.15 21.34 2.64
CA LYS A 114 -3.03 20.45 3.40
C LYS A 114 -4.21 20.03 2.54
N LEU A 115 -4.10 18.84 1.95
CA LEU A 115 -5.15 18.26 1.12
C LEU A 115 -5.96 17.26 1.95
N SER A 116 -7.29 17.29 1.80
CA SER A 116 -8.13 16.23 2.35
C SER A 116 -7.76 14.89 1.72
N ILE A 117 -7.27 13.96 2.54
CA ILE A 117 -6.95 12.59 2.15
C ILE A 117 -8.23 11.76 2.31
N PHE A 118 -8.75 11.23 1.21
CA PHE A 118 -9.97 10.43 1.16
C PHE A 118 -9.69 8.92 1.28
N GLN A 119 -8.52 8.50 0.81
CA GLN A 119 -8.06 7.12 0.95
C GLN A 119 -6.54 7.08 0.95
N TYR A 120 -6.00 6.20 1.78
CA TYR A 120 -4.59 5.86 1.81
C TYR A 120 -4.46 4.34 2.02
N SER A 121 -3.66 3.68 1.18
CA SER A 121 -3.47 2.22 1.26
C SER A 121 -2.22 1.79 0.52
N VAL A 122 -1.67 0.64 0.90
CA VAL A 122 -0.67 -0.10 0.13
C VAL A 122 -1.35 -1.04 -0.85
N LEU A 123 -0.78 -1.15 -2.05
CA LEU A 123 -1.24 -2.08 -3.08
C LEU A 123 -0.09 -2.52 -3.97
N ARG A 124 -0.35 -3.53 -4.81
CA ARG A 124 0.55 -3.87 -5.91
C ARG A 124 0.18 -3.07 -7.14
N PHE A 125 1.13 -2.31 -7.65
CA PHE A 125 0.99 -1.40 -8.79
C PHE A 125 1.77 -1.92 -10.00
N LYS A 126 1.25 -1.63 -11.19
CA LYS A 126 1.93 -1.82 -12.47
C LYS A 126 1.47 -0.74 -13.46
N SER A 127 2.40 -0.14 -14.19
CA SER A 127 2.08 0.76 -15.31
C SER A 127 2.52 0.19 -16.65
N ASN A 128 1.74 0.46 -17.70
CA ASN A 128 2.14 0.10 -19.07
C ASN A 128 3.15 1.08 -19.70
N THR A 129 3.38 2.25 -19.13
CA THR A 129 4.28 3.27 -19.71
C THR A 129 5.76 3.02 -19.48
N LEU A 130 6.14 2.29 -18.42
CA LEU A 130 7.54 2.08 -18.05
C LEU A 130 8.10 0.71 -18.46
N GLY A 131 7.35 -0.10 -19.21
CA GLY A 131 7.77 -1.46 -19.54
C GLY A 131 7.93 -2.36 -18.30
N GLU A 132 7.33 -1.97 -17.16
CA GLU A 132 7.41 -2.71 -15.90
C GLU A 132 6.76 -4.09 -16.08
N VAL A 133 7.59 -5.14 -16.04
CA VAL A 133 7.09 -6.51 -16.18
C VAL A 133 6.46 -6.97 -14.86
N ALA A 134 7.04 -6.58 -13.73
CA ALA A 134 6.69 -7.03 -12.39
C ALA A 134 5.69 -6.11 -11.67
N TRP A 135 4.93 -6.70 -10.74
CA TRP A 135 4.11 -5.96 -9.79
C TRP A 135 4.97 -5.37 -8.68
N LEU A 136 4.87 -4.06 -8.47
CA LEU A 136 5.65 -3.34 -7.46
C LEU A 136 4.73 -2.92 -6.31
N LEU A 137 5.19 -3.09 -5.08
CA LEU A 137 4.45 -2.58 -3.94
C LEU A 137 4.58 -1.05 -3.89
N ARG A 138 3.44 -0.37 -3.84
CA ARG A 138 3.35 1.09 -3.79
C ARG A 138 2.27 1.50 -2.82
N SER A 139 2.39 2.70 -2.30
CA SER A 139 1.27 3.33 -1.66
C SER A 139 0.45 4.16 -2.63
N LEU A 140 -0.84 4.20 -2.37
CA LEU A 140 -1.85 4.94 -3.09
C LEU A 140 -2.45 5.96 -2.14
N PHE A 141 -2.43 7.22 -2.54
CA PHE A 141 -3.18 8.29 -1.91
C PHE A 141 -4.24 8.82 -2.86
N VAL A 142 -5.42 9.09 -2.32
CA VAL A 142 -6.49 9.83 -2.97
C VAL A 142 -6.66 11.13 -2.20
N ALA A 143 -6.16 12.23 -2.74
CA ALA A 143 -6.15 13.52 -2.05
C ALA A 143 -6.38 14.67 -3.03
N GLY A 144 -7.18 15.67 -2.62
CA GLY A 144 -7.41 16.89 -3.43
C GLY A 144 -7.90 16.64 -4.87
N GLY A 145 -8.67 15.57 -5.11
CA GLY A 145 -9.14 15.21 -6.46
C GLY A 145 -8.05 14.60 -7.36
N GLN A 146 -6.94 14.16 -6.78
CA GLN A 146 -5.82 13.52 -7.46
C GLN A 146 -5.53 12.14 -6.86
N LEU A 147 -4.97 11.27 -7.70
CA LEU A 147 -4.37 10.00 -7.28
C LEU A 147 -2.85 10.16 -7.29
N PHE A 148 -2.22 9.72 -6.22
CA PHE A 148 -0.77 9.66 -6.10
C PHE A 148 -0.34 8.23 -5.83
N ILE A 149 0.61 7.75 -6.63
CA ILE A 149 1.31 6.48 -6.44
C ILE A 149 2.70 6.84 -5.94
N CYS A 150 3.01 6.44 -4.72
CA CYS A 150 4.27 6.75 -4.06
C CYS A 150 5.07 5.48 -3.78
N ASN A 151 6.39 5.64 -3.82
CA ASN A 151 7.32 4.70 -3.22
C ASN A 151 7.65 5.20 -1.81
N GLU A 152 7.36 4.38 -0.81
CA GLU A 152 7.62 4.69 0.59
C GLU A 152 8.80 3.88 1.11
N ASP A 153 9.75 4.54 1.77
CA ASP A 153 10.81 3.86 2.50
C ASP A 153 10.38 3.61 3.95
N PHE A 154 9.65 2.51 4.16
CA PHE A 154 9.12 2.16 5.48
C PHE A 154 10.18 2.03 6.58
N ARG A 155 11.45 1.77 6.23
CA ARG A 155 12.56 1.73 7.20
C ARG A 155 12.78 3.08 7.88
N ARG A 156 12.26 4.16 7.29
CA ARG A 156 12.39 5.53 7.76
C ARG A 156 11.15 6.06 8.45
N LEU A 157 10.09 5.25 8.51
CA LEU A 157 8.79 5.60 9.07
C LEU A 157 8.86 6.01 10.57
N SER A 158 9.92 5.62 11.28
CA SER A 158 10.16 5.96 12.69
C SER A 158 11.25 7.02 12.92
N SER A 159 12.00 7.40 11.89
CA SER A 159 13.01 8.45 11.98
C SER A 159 12.35 9.77 11.58
N LEU A 160 11.97 10.60 12.55
CA LEU A 160 11.68 12.00 12.26
C LEU A 160 12.93 12.56 11.57
N PRO A 161 12.82 13.17 10.37
CA PRO A 161 14.01 13.67 9.68
C PRO A 161 14.54 14.88 10.46
N THR A 162 15.48 14.63 11.36
CA THR A 162 16.19 15.67 12.10
C THR A 162 17.12 16.46 11.18
N ASP A 163 17.54 15.87 10.05
CA ASP A 163 18.50 16.45 9.12
C ASP A 163 17.97 16.54 7.67
N ALA A 164 18.17 17.72 7.08
CA ALA A 164 17.80 18.09 5.71
C ALA A 164 18.60 17.37 4.61
N SER A 165 19.65 16.61 4.96
CA SER A 165 20.51 15.89 4.00
C SER A 165 20.11 14.45 3.73
N SER A 166 19.07 13.96 4.41
CA SER A 166 18.59 12.58 4.26
C SER A 166 17.64 12.47 3.06
N ALA A 167 17.59 11.29 2.41
CA ALA A 167 16.63 11.05 1.32
C ALA A 167 15.17 11.27 1.79
N PRO A 168 14.18 11.51 0.92
CA PRO A 168 12.80 11.68 1.38
C PRO A 168 12.18 10.33 1.80
N TYR A 169 11.18 10.37 2.68
CA TYR A 169 10.39 9.18 3.05
C TYR A 169 9.49 8.74 1.89
N PHE A 170 8.88 9.72 1.21
CA PHE A 170 8.09 9.55 0.00
C PHE A 170 8.91 9.92 -1.24
N LEU A 171 8.82 9.05 -2.25
CA LEU A 171 9.18 9.41 -3.62
C LEU A 171 7.95 9.24 -4.50
N LEU A 172 7.53 10.32 -5.17
CA LEU A 172 6.43 10.26 -6.12
C LEU A 172 6.83 9.36 -7.30
N HIS A 173 6.09 8.28 -7.52
CA HIS A 173 6.28 7.39 -8.67
C HIS A 173 5.42 7.83 -9.85
N SER A 174 4.15 8.14 -9.60
CA SER A 174 3.20 8.58 -10.62
C SER A 174 2.03 9.32 -9.98
N SER A 175 1.43 10.28 -10.70
CA SER A 175 0.19 10.95 -10.26
C SER A 175 -0.75 11.20 -11.44
N CYS A 176 -2.05 11.31 -11.16
CA CYS A 176 -3.03 11.75 -12.14
C CYS A 176 -4.18 12.50 -11.48
N SER A 177 -4.84 13.38 -12.23
CA SER A 177 -6.13 13.91 -11.77
C SER A 177 -7.19 12.82 -11.91
N ILE A 178 -8.12 12.76 -10.95
CA ILE A 178 -9.28 11.87 -11.06
C ILE A 178 -10.10 12.20 -12.31
N SER A 179 -10.16 13.48 -12.70
CA SER A 179 -10.85 13.94 -13.91
C SER A 179 -10.25 13.43 -15.23
N ASP A 180 -8.99 12.98 -15.22
CA ASP A 180 -8.33 12.44 -16.40
C ASP A 180 -8.59 10.94 -16.58
N ILE A 181 -9.20 10.27 -15.58
CA ILE A 181 -9.60 8.86 -15.65
C ILE A 181 -10.87 8.77 -16.49
N PHE A 182 -10.85 7.97 -17.55
CA PHE A 182 -12.02 7.82 -18.42
C PHE A 182 -12.62 6.42 -18.41
N GLU A 183 -11.86 5.43 -17.93
CA GLU A 183 -12.33 4.06 -17.82
C GLU A 183 -11.71 3.37 -16.62
N MET A 184 -12.55 2.65 -15.87
CA MET A 184 -12.14 1.71 -14.82
C MET A 184 -12.63 0.31 -15.17
N VAL A 185 -11.76 -0.68 -15.03
CA VAL A 185 -12.08 -2.07 -15.36
C VAL A 185 -11.73 -2.97 -14.18
N THR A 186 -12.74 -3.61 -13.60
CA THR A 186 -12.56 -4.59 -12.52
C THR A 186 -12.56 -6.01 -13.09
N GLU A 187 -11.63 -6.85 -12.65
CA GLU A 187 -11.58 -8.27 -13.03
C GLU A 187 -12.39 -9.11 -12.01
N SER A 188 -13.35 -9.92 -12.45
CA SER A 188 -14.27 -10.65 -11.54
C SER A 188 -13.81 -12.07 -11.14
N ARG A 189 -12.77 -12.62 -11.80
CA ARG A 189 -12.29 -14.00 -11.55
C ARG A 189 -11.40 -14.10 -10.30
N GLY A 190 -11.92 -13.74 -9.13
CA GLY A 190 -11.26 -13.92 -7.84
C GLY A 190 -9.96 -13.11 -7.64
N SER A 191 -9.49 -12.39 -8.65
CA SER A 191 -8.36 -11.48 -8.56
C SER A 191 -8.86 -10.07 -8.21
N PRO A 192 -8.43 -9.48 -7.09
CA PRO A 192 -8.75 -8.09 -6.72
C PRO A 192 -7.97 -7.06 -7.58
N CYS A 193 -8.07 -7.21 -8.90
CA CYS A 193 -7.37 -6.42 -9.90
C CYS A 193 -8.30 -5.34 -10.48
N LEU A 194 -7.78 -4.11 -10.52
CA LEU A 194 -8.43 -2.93 -11.09
C LEU A 194 -7.49 -2.30 -12.11
N SER A 195 -7.99 -2.01 -13.30
CA SER A 195 -7.27 -1.23 -14.31
C SER A 195 -7.90 0.13 -14.48
N LEU A 196 -7.10 1.18 -14.46
CA LEU A 196 -7.50 2.56 -14.76
C LEU A 196 -6.90 2.96 -16.11
N LYS A 197 -7.72 3.50 -17.00
CA LYS A 197 -7.22 4.18 -18.20
C LYS A 197 -7.34 5.69 -18.01
N ILE A 198 -6.21 6.35 -18.21
CA ILE A 198 -6.00 7.76 -17.89
C ILE A 198 -5.57 8.48 -19.17
N LYS A 199 -6.17 9.63 -19.45
CA LYS A 199 -5.77 10.51 -20.55
C LYS A 199 -4.42 11.14 -20.23
N LEU A 200 -3.45 11.03 -21.14
CA LEU A 200 -2.23 11.83 -21.04
C LEU A 200 -2.55 13.23 -21.56
N LYS A 201 -2.31 14.26 -20.76
CA LYS A 201 -2.25 15.63 -21.27
C LYS A 201 -1.00 15.70 -22.14
N ASN A 202 -1.18 15.97 -23.43
CA ASN A 202 -0.05 16.20 -24.34
C ASN A 202 0.85 17.28 -23.70
N SER A 203 2.12 16.93 -23.43
CA SER A 203 3.15 17.94 -23.23
C SER A 203 3.06 18.93 -24.39
N THR A 204 3.18 20.22 -24.11
CA THR A 204 2.91 21.36 -25.00
C THR A 204 3.81 21.46 -26.24
N TYR A 205 4.48 20.39 -26.64
CA TYR A 205 5.20 20.28 -27.90
C TYR A 205 4.86 18.92 -28.49
N GLU A 206 4.06 18.91 -29.55
CA GLU A 206 4.21 18.06 -30.74
C GLU A 206 2.99 18.22 -31.65
N THR A 207 3.32 18.37 -32.91
CA THR A 207 2.51 18.85 -34.02
C THR A 207 1.38 17.92 -34.46
N LYS A 208 0.33 18.53 -35.02
CA LYS A 208 -0.79 17.89 -35.73
C LYS A 208 -0.34 16.71 -36.59
N ARG A 209 -0.69 15.47 -36.21
CA ARG A 209 -1.25 14.41 -37.08
C ARG A 209 -1.54 13.13 -36.26
N HIS A 210 -2.70 12.53 -36.55
CA HIS A 210 -3.30 11.32 -35.98
C HIS A 210 -3.76 11.37 -34.51
N ARG A 211 -5.10 11.43 -34.35
CA ARG A 211 -5.84 11.23 -33.09
C ARG A 211 -5.74 9.77 -32.64
N THR A 212 -4.61 9.36 -32.09
CA THR A 212 -4.59 8.33 -31.05
C THR A 212 -4.53 9.07 -29.73
N VAL A 213 -5.57 8.93 -28.90
CA VAL A 213 -5.54 9.48 -27.54
C VAL A 213 -4.41 8.75 -26.81
N ASN A 214 -3.29 9.45 -26.59
CA ASN A 214 -2.23 8.93 -25.73
C ASN A 214 -2.85 8.68 -24.36
N SER A 215 -2.85 7.42 -23.94
CA SER A 215 -3.40 7.02 -22.65
C SER A 215 -2.43 6.11 -21.93
N VAL A 216 -2.39 6.23 -20.61
CA VAL A 216 -1.67 5.33 -19.73
C VAL A 216 -2.67 4.41 -19.05
N THR A 217 -2.28 3.15 -18.87
CA THR A 217 -3.06 2.19 -18.09
C THR A 217 -2.30 1.88 -16.81
N TRP A 218 -2.91 2.22 -15.69
CA TRP A 218 -2.47 1.77 -14.38
C TRP A 218 -3.23 0.51 -14.00
N LYS A 219 -2.52 -0.47 -13.47
CA LYS A 219 -3.11 -1.66 -12.89
C LYS A 219 -2.80 -1.72 -11.41
N PHE A 220 -3.84 -1.92 -10.62
CA PHE A 220 -3.77 -2.13 -9.19
C PHE A 220 -4.20 -3.55 -8.89
N LYS A 221 -3.47 -4.23 -8.02
CA LYS A 221 -3.92 -5.42 -7.34
C LYS A 221 -4.06 -5.05 -5.87
N LEU A 222 -5.31 -4.80 -5.48
CA LEU A 222 -5.71 -4.55 -4.10
C LEU A 222 -5.78 -5.90 -3.37
N PHE A 223 -6.08 -5.88 -2.08
CA PHE A 223 -6.06 -7.09 -1.28
C PHE A 223 -7.39 -7.85 -1.24
N SER A 224 -8.51 -7.19 -1.52
CA SER A 224 -9.83 -7.83 -1.59
C SER A 224 -10.71 -7.21 -2.67
N ALA A 225 -11.70 -7.98 -3.14
CA ALA A 225 -12.71 -7.47 -4.08
C ALA A 225 -13.52 -6.32 -3.47
N GLU A 226 -13.76 -6.34 -2.16
CA GLU A 226 -14.42 -5.25 -1.44
C GLU A 226 -13.59 -3.95 -1.51
N CYS A 227 -12.26 -4.03 -1.35
CA CYS A 227 -11.39 -2.86 -1.51
C CYS A 227 -11.49 -2.27 -2.91
N VAL A 228 -11.57 -3.12 -3.95
CA VAL A 228 -11.76 -2.68 -5.34
C VAL A 228 -13.08 -1.92 -5.48
N LEU A 229 -14.18 -2.46 -4.95
CA LEU A 229 -15.50 -1.83 -5.03
C LEU A 229 -15.56 -0.49 -4.27
N LYS A 230 -14.98 -0.44 -3.05
CA LYS A 230 -14.86 0.79 -2.26
C LYS A 230 -14.06 1.86 -3.01
N PHE A 231 -12.92 1.49 -3.60
CA PHE A 231 -12.11 2.41 -4.40
C PHE A 231 -12.87 2.91 -5.65
N VAL A 232 -13.54 2.01 -6.37
CA VAL A 232 -14.37 2.38 -7.53
C VAL A 232 -15.47 3.36 -7.14
N ALA A 233 -16.17 3.12 -6.02
CA ALA A 233 -17.20 4.02 -5.51
C ALA A 233 -16.62 5.40 -5.14
N LEU A 234 -15.46 5.41 -4.47
CA LEU A 234 -14.77 6.65 -4.12
C LEU A 234 -14.38 7.46 -5.36
N VAL A 235 -13.71 6.84 -6.32
CA VAL A 235 -13.28 7.52 -7.55
C VAL A 235 -14.50 8.02 -8.34
N LYS A 236 -15.58 7.23 -8.42
CA LYS A 236 -16.84 7.70 -9.03
C LYS A 236 -17.40 8.93 -8.33
N GLY A 237 -17.43 8.96 -7.00
CA GLY A 237 -17.96 10.08 -6.23
C GLY A 237 -17.09 11.34 -6.30
N LEU A 238 -15.79 11.20 -6.57
CA LEU A 238 -14.86 12.33 -6.73
C LEU A 238 -14.67 12.76 -8.19
N HIS A 239 -15.07 11.93 -9.15
CA HIS A 239 -14.97 12.26 -10.56
C HIS A 239 -15.97 13.37 -10.89
N PRO A 240 -15.57 14.42 -11.63
CA PRO A 240 -16.49 15.47 -12.01
C PRO A 240 -17.65 14.86 -12.81
N ASP A 241 -18.88 15.05 -12.32
CA ASP A 241 -20.08 14.65 -13.03
C ASP A 241 -20.16 15.42 -14.35
N SER A 242 -19.92 14.74 -15.46
CA SER A 242 -20.09 15.29 -16.80
C SER A 242 -21.05 14.41 -17.59
N PRO A 243 -22.21 14.94 -18.03
CA PRO A 243 -23.13 14.20 -18.88
C PRO A 243 -22.54 13.87 -20.26
N GLU A 244 -21.50 14.61 -20.70
CA GLU A 244 -20.84 14.39 -21.99
C GLU A 244 -19.77 13.29 -21.94
N PHE A 245 -19.15 13.05 -20.78
CA PHE A 245 -18.10 12.05 -20.59
C PHE A 245 -18.23 11.35 -19.23
N PRO A 246 -19.24 10.48 -19.05
CA PRO A 246 -19.39 9.72 -17.81
C PRO A 246 -18.21 8.76 -17.62
N LEU A 247 -17.77 8.60 -16.38
CA LEU A 247 -16.73 7.64 -16.03
C LEU A 247 -17.20 6.21 -16.32
N LEU A 248 -16.61 5.59 -17.34
CA LEU A 248 -16.98 4.25 -17.76
C LEU A 248 -16.44 3.22 -16.76
N VAL A 249 -17.31 2.36 -16.23
CA VAL A 249 -16.90 1.26 -15.34
C VAL A 249 -17.34 -0.07 -15.92
N ARG A 250 -16.38 -0.94 -16.21
CA ARG A 250 -16.60 -2.28 -16.77
C ARG A 250 -16.24 -3.36 -15.77
N HIS A 251 -17.05 -4.42 -15.76
CA HIS A 251 -16.78 -5.64 -14.99
C HIS A 251 -16.44 -6.76 -15.98
N LEU A 252 -15.18 -7.23 -15.98
CA LEU A 252 -14.74 -8.33 -16.85
C LEU A 252 -14.98 -9.67 -16.15
N GLY A 253 -15.85 -10.50 -16.73
CA GLY A 253 -16.06 -11.89 -16.33
C GLY A 253 -17.45 -12.23 -15.75
N GLN A 254 -18.49 -11.46 -16.09
CA GLN A 254 -19.86 -11.98 -16.11
C GLN A 254 -20.14 -12.55 -17.51
N ILE A 255 -20.11 -13.87 -17.64
CA ILE A 255 -20.85 -14.63 -18.67
C ILE A 255 -21.68 -15.65 -17.89
#